data_AF-A0A420KDT7-F1
#
_entry.id   AF-A0A420KDT7-F1
#
_cell.length_a   1.000
_cell.length_b   1.000
_cell.length_c   1.000
_cell.angle_alpha   90.00
_cell.angle_beta   90.00
_cell.angle_gamma   90.00
#
_symmetry.space_group_name_H-M   'P 1'
#
loop_
_entity.id
_entity.type
_entity.pdbx_description
1 polymer ?
#
loop_
_entity_poly.entity_id
_entity_poly.type
_entity_poly.pdbx_seq_one_letter_code
_entity_poly.pdbx_strand_id
1 'polypeptide(L)'
;MASTINTNVASLTAQRNLGVSQNSLNTSIQRLSSGLRINSAKDDAAGLAISERFTAQIRGLNQAVRNANDGISMAQTAEGALKASGDILQRVRELSVQSANATNSASDRKAIQAEVGQLLSELDRISQTTEFNGQKLLDGSFGSATFQVGANANQTITATTGNFRTTTYGAQLNASKYAAADDGTGDLAGDIEIAGLQTKAVTLTATDTAATAAAKINAVTEQTGVSASARNVSQLKFSAAGSYSLSVNGDNTTTAANVSINVKSNDTAGLAEAVKAFNDVSSQTGITAKLNADGDGIVLTNEAGADIKIENAATSGGDVTLAGQDLEATNTNGELSFGAAATAAAGATARSFGTLEFSSDKGFSITDGGGTGSALVSTTAAAKLNAVNEIDVSTVDGSTKALKIIDAALAAVNSQRASFGALQSRFETAVNNLQTSSENMSASRGRIQDADFASETANLSRTQILQQAGTAMVAQANQLPQGVLSLLR
;
A
#
# COMPACT_ATOMS: atom_id res chain seq x y z
N MET A 1 -31.81 92.68 11.16
CA MET A 1 -31.94 91.64 10.12
C MET A 1 -32.94 92.15 9.09
N ALA A 2 -32.57 92.23 7.81
CA ALA A 2 -33.48 92.68 6.76
C ALA A 2 -34.62 91.66 6.60
N SER A 3 -35.85 92.08 6.82
CA SER A 3 -37.06 91.27 6.65
C SER A 3 -37.42 91.21 5.16
N THR A 4 -36.98 90.16 4.46
CA THR A 4 -37.38 89.89 3.07
C THR A 4 -38.62 88.99 3.08
N ILE A 5 -39.77 89.49 2.64
CA ILE A 5 -41.08 88.80 2.71
C ILE A 5 -41.20 87.65 1.69
N ASN A 6 -40.62 87.82 0.49
CA ASN A 6 -40.76 86.84 -0.61
C ASN A 6 -39.82 85.64 -0.52
N THR A 7 -38.80 85.67 0.34
CA THR A 7 -37.85 84.56 0.51
C THR A 7 -37.68 84.24 1.98
N ASN A 8 -38.35 83.17 2.43
CA ASN A 8 -38.29 82.72 3.81
C ASN A 8 -37.12 81.73 4.01
N VAL A 9 -35.96 82.29 4.36
CA VAL A 9 -34.73 81.51 4.60
C VAL A 9 -34.89 80.55 5.79
N ALA A 10 -35.71 80.89 6.80
CA ALA A 10 -35.97 80.03 7.95
C ALA A 10 -36.77 78.78 7.56
N SER A 11 -37.80 78.92 6.71
CA SER A 11 -38.57 77.79 6.18
C SER A 11 -37.74 76.92 5.25
N LEU A 12 -36.92 77.50 4.36
CA LEU A 12 -35.99 76.75 3.50
C LEU A 12 -34.96 75.94 4.30
N THR A 13 -34.45 76.51 5.39
CA THR A 13 -33.51 75.81 6.29
C THR A 13 -34.21 74.69 7.06
N ALA A 14 -35.43 74.94 7.56
CA ALA A 14 -36.23 73.93 8.25
C ALA A 14 -36.64 72.76 7.33
N GLN A 15 -37.03 73.04 6.07
CA GLN A 15 -37.33 72.02 5.06
C GLN A 15 -36.08 71.20 4.67
N ARG A 16 -34.91 71.85 4.53
CA ARG A 16 -33.65 71.15 4.26
C ARG A 16 -33.29 70.19 5.41
N ASN A 17 -33.40 70.66 6.66
CA ASN A 17 -33.14 69.83 7.84
C ASN A 17 -34.16 68.71 8.00
N LEU A 18 -35.44 68.96 7.69
CA LEU A 18 -36.48 67.92 7.66
C LEU A 18 -36.18 66.85 6.60
N GLY A 19 -35.74 67.24 5.40
CA GLY A 19 -35.31 66.30 4.36
C GLY A 19 -34.12 65.43 4.77
N VAL A 20 -33.15 66.00 5.49
CA VAL A 20 -32.02 65.24 6.07
C VAL A 20 -32.49 64.24 7.13
N SER A 21 -33.42 64.64 8.01
CA SER A 21 -34.02 63.73 9.01
C SER A 21 -34.84 62.61 8.36
N GLN A 22 -35.59 62.92 7.29
CA GLN A 22 -36.37 61.95 6.53
C GLN A 22 -35.47 60.89 5.86
N ASN A 23 -34.36 61.31 5.27
CA ASN A 23 -33.39 60.40 4.67
C ASN A 23 -32.73 59.51 5.73
N SER A 24 -32.35 60.09 6.88
CA SER A 24 -31.78 59.32 8.00
C SER A 24 -32.77 58.29 8.55
N LEU A 25 -34.04 58.66 8.70
CA LEU A 25 -35.12 57.76 9.13
C LEU A 25 -35.27 56.57 8.17
N ASN A 26 -35.31 56.83 6.86
CA ASN A 26 -35.42 55.79 5.84
C ASN A 26 -34.23 54.82 5.89
N THR A 27 -33.00 55.33 6.09
CA THR A 27 -31.80 54.49 6.28
C THR A 27 -31.91 53.61 7.54
N SER A 28 -32.36 54.17 8.66
CA SER A 28 -32.53 53.39 9.90
C SER A 28 -33.60 52.30 9.76
N ILE A 29 -34.70 52.59 9.06
CA ILE A 29 -35.72 51.58 8.74
C ILE A 29 -35.13 50.48 7.85
N GLN A 30 -34.34 50.83 6.84
CA GLN A 30 -33.70 49.87 5.93
C GLN A 30 -32.68 48.98 6.66
N ARG A 31 -31.88 49.53 7.58
CA ARG A 31 -30.92 48.76 8.38
C ARG A 31 -31.61 47.86 9.40
N LEU A 32 -32.65 48.35 10.05
CA LEU A 32 -33.43 47.57 11.02
C LEU A 32 -34.20 46.43 10.35
N SER A 33 -34.73 46.65 9.14
CA SER A 33 -35.48 45.63 8.40
C SER A 33 -34.59 44.57 7.77
N SER A 34 -33.42 44.95 7.24
CA SER A 34 -32.46 44.01 6.67
C SER A 34 -31.58 43.33 7.71
N GLY A 35 -31.43 43.90 8.91
CA GLY A 35 -30.47 43.47 9.92
C GLY A 35 -29.02 43.78 9.55
N LEU A 36 -28.77 44.48 8.43
CA LEU A 36 -27.44 44.77 7.91
C LEU A 36 -27.17 46.28 8.00
N ARG A 37 -26.00 46.63 8.50
CA ARG A 37 -25.48 48.00 8.50
C ARG A 37 -25.14 48.47 7.09
N ILE A 38 -24.61 47.56 6.27
CA ILE A 38 -24.22 47.80 4.88
C ILE A 38 -25.18 47.04 3.97
N ASN A 39 -26.11 47.76 3.33
CA ASN A 39 -27.09 47.17 2.42
C ASN A 39 -26.79 47.52 0.95
N SER A 40 -26.07 48.61 0.70
CA SER A 40 -25.65 49.01 -0.65
C SER A 40 -24.22 49.55 -0.65
N ALA A 41 -23.60 49.62 -1.83
CA ALA A 41 -22.26 50.21 -2.01
C ALA A 41 -22.19 51.70 -1.62
N LYS A 42 -23.34 52.38 -1.53
CA LYS A 42 -23.44 53.77 -1.05
C LYS A 42 -23.15 53.89 0.45
N ASP A 43 -23.46 52.84 1.23
CA ASP A 43 -23.34 52.88 2.69
C ASP A 43 -21.87 52.75 3.13
N ASP A 44 -21.13 51.83 2.50
CA ASP A 44 -19.68 51.63 2.67
C ASP A 44 -19.14 50.74 1.54
N ALA A 45 -18.49 51.35 0.54
CA ALA A 45 -17.96 50.62 -0.61
C ALA A 45 -16.81 49.66 -0.25
N ALA A 46 -15.94 50.05 0.69
CA ALA A 46 -14.81 49.22 1.11
C ALA A 46 -15.27 48.08 2.03
N GLY A 47 -16.19 48.36 2.95
CA GLY A 47 -16.79 47.36 3.83
C GLY A 47 -17.61 46.32 3.06
N LEU A 48 -18.35 46.74 2.03
CA LEU A 48 -19.06 45.82 1.13
C LEU A 48 -18.09 44.91 0.37
N ALA A 49 -17.02 45.46 -0.24
CA ALA A 49 -16.05 44.67 -0.98
C ALA A 49 -15.33 43.62 -0.11
N ILE A 50 -14.99 43.96 1.14
CA ILE A 50 -14.42 43.01 2.10
C ILE A 50 -15.44 41.94 2.49
N SER A 51 -16.70 42.32 2.74
CA SER A 51 -17.77 41.36 3.08
C SER A 51 -18.07 40.40 1.92
N GLU A 52 -18.08 40.88 0.68
CA GLU A 52 -18.24 40.06 -0.51
C GLU A 52 -17.09 39.05 -0.66
N ARG A 53 -15.84 39.49 -0.41
CA ARG A 53 -14.69 38.58 -0.39
C ARG A 53 -14.80 37.52 0.72
N PHE A 54 -15.20 37.92 1.92
CA PHE A 54 -15.44 36.95 3.00
C PHE A 54 -16.59 36.01 2.66
N THR A 55 -17.65 36.48 2.02
CA THR A 55 -18.76 35.64 1.58
C THR A 55 -18.30 34.63 0.52
N ALA A 56 -17.48 35.04 -0.43
CA ALA A 56 -16.88 34.13 -1.41
C ALA A 56 -15.99 33.08 -0.73
N GLN A 57 -15.14 33.50 0.21
CA GLN A 57 -14.28 32.59 0.98
C GLN A 57 -15.09 31.60 1.83
N ILE A 58 -16.11 32.05 2.58
CA ILE A 58 -16.97 31.18 3.40
C ILE A 58 -17.67 30.15 2.51
N ARG A 59 -18.22 30.56 1.35
CA ARG A 59 -18.83 29.61 0.40
C ARG A 59 -17.80 28.61 -0.14
N GLY A 60 -16.58 29.07 -0.44
CA GLY A 60 -15.47 28.21 -0.84
C GLY A 60 -15.06 27.21 0.23
N LEU A 61 -14.92 27.65 1.48
CA LEU A 61 -14.61 26.80 2.64
C LEU A 61 -15.71 25.76 2.88
N ASN A 62 -16.98 26.14 2.79
CA ASN A 62 -18.11 25.20 2.96
C ASN A 62 -18.16 24.15 1.84
N GLN A 63 -17.80 24.52 0.60
CA GLN A 63 -17.65 23.53 -0.48
C GLN A 63 -16.42 22.65 -0.25
N ALA A 64 -15.30 23.20 0.22
CA ALA A 64 -14.10 22.45 0.56
C ALA A 64 -14.35 21.40 1.66
N VAL A 65 -15.18 21.71 2.66
CA VAL A 65 -15.63 20.74 3.68
C VAL A 65 -16.39 19.58 3.03
N ARG A 66 -17.30 19.86 2.08
CA ARG A 66 -18.01 18.80 1.33
C ARG A 66 -17.04 17.95 0.52
N ASN A 67 -16.14 18.57 -0.24
CA ASN A 67 -15.12 17.86 -1.03
C ASN A 67 -14.22 16.96 -0.15
N ALA A 68 -13.87 17.42 1.06
CA ALA A 68 -13.11 16.62 2.01
C ALA A 68 -13.90 15.42 2.54
N ASN A 69 -15.21 15.59 2.82
CA ASN A 69 -16.10 14.49 3.20
C ASN A 69 -16.29 13.47 2.06
N ASP A 70 -16.31 13.91 0.80
CA ASP A 70 -16.33 13.01 -0.35
C ASP A 70 -15.02 12.20 -0.42
N GLY A 71 -13.88 12.84 -0.14
CA GLY A 71 -12.58 12.18 -0.02
C GLY A 71 -12.53 11.13 1.11
N ILE A 72 -13.12 11.43 2.27
CA ILE A 72 -13.29 10.47 3.38
C ILE A 72 -14.14 9.29 2.94
N SER A 73 -15.29 9.54 2.33
CA SER A 73 -16.24 8.50 1.88
C SER A 73 -15.61 7.57 0.83
N MET A 74 -14.85 8.14 -0.10
CA MET A 74 -14.08 7.37 -1.08
C MET A 74 -13.02 6.50 -0.41
N ALA A 75 -12.23 7.07 0.51
CA ALA A 75 -11.19 6.34 1.23
C ALA A 75 -11.79 5.20 2.09
N GLN A 76 -12.94 5.41 2.72
CA GLN A 76 -13.67 4.39 3.49
C GLN A 76 -14.19 3.27 2.59
N THR A 77 -14.68 3.60 1.39
CA THR A 77 -15.14 2.60 0.41
C THR A 77 -13.98 1.72 -0.05
N ALA A 78 -12.84 2.32 -0.38
CA ALA A 78 -11.64 1.58 -0.77
C ALA A 78 -11.08 0.74 0.38
N GLU A 79 -11.02 1.30 1.60
CA GLU A 79 -10.55 0.60 2.80
C GLU A 79 -11.43 -0.60 3.15
N GLY A 80 -12.75 -0.47 3.05
CA GLY A 80 -13.69 -1.57 3.28
C GLY A 80 -13.49 -2.74 2.30
N ALA A 81 -13.26 -2.43 1.02
CA ALA A 81 -12.95 -3.43 0.01
C ALA A 81 -11.59 -4.12 0.25
N LEU A 82 -10.57 -3.36 0.66
CA LEU A 82 -9.26 -3.91 1.03
C LEU A 82 -9.30 -4.75 2.31
N LYS A 83 -10.16 -4.43 3.27
CA LYS A 83 -10.41 -5.29 4.42
C LYS A 83 -10.94 -6.65 3.98
N ALA A 84 -11.97 -6.68 3.14
CA ALA A 84 -12.51 -7.93 2.60
C ALA A 84 -11.46 -8.72 1.80
N SER A 85 -10.65 -8.02 1.00
CA SER A 85 -9.51 -8.61 0.28
C SER A 85 -8.48 -9.23 1.24
N GLY A 86 -8.20 -8.57 2.36
CA GLY A 86 -7.32 -9.08 3.42
C GLY A 86 -7.87 -10.35 4.09
N ASP A 87 -9.18 -10.39 4.39
CA ASP A 87 -9.84 -11.56 4.98
C ASP A 87 -9.79 -12.77 4.02
N ILE A 88 -9.99 -12.54 2.71
CA ILE A 88 -9.83 -13.57 1.66
C ILE A 88 -8.39 -14.08 1.62
N LEU A 89 -7.40 -13.20 1.62
CA LEU A 89 -5.98 -13.60 1.60
C LEU A 89 -5.61 -14.40 2.85
N GLN A 90 -6.15 -14.06 4.03
CA GLN A 90 -5.97 -14.86 5.25
C GLN A 90 -6.57 -16.26 5.09
N ARG A 91 -7.77 -16.38 4.49
CA ARG A 91 -8.37 -17.68 4.20
C ARG A 91 -7.54 -18.50 3.20
N VAL A 92 -7.03 -17.88 2.14
CA VAL A 92 -6.12 -18.55 1.19
C VAL A 92 -4.83 -19.01 1.91
N ARG A 93 -4.35 -18.24 2.88
CA ARG A 93 -3.21 -18.62 3.72
C ARG A 93 -3.50 -19.87 4.55
N GLU A 94 -4.65 -19.94 5.21
CA GLU A 94 -5.09 -21.13 5.97
C GLU A 94 -5.11 -22.37 5.09
N LEU A 95 -5.71 -22.26 3.90
CA LEU A 95 -5.78 -23.34 2.91
C LEU A 95 -4.38 -23.75 2.41
N SER A 96 -3.48 -22.79 2.22
CA SER A 96 -2.09 -23.07 1.83
C SER A 96 -1.33 -23.82 2.93
N VAL A 97 -1.49 -23.43 4.20
CA VAL A 97 -0.92 -24.17 5.34
C VAL A 97 -1.54 -25.57 5.44
N GLN A 98 -2.85 -25.70 5.24
CA GLN A 98 -3.53 -27.00 5.24
C GLN A 98 -2.98 -27.90 4.12
N SER A 99 -2.84 -27.37 2.89
CA SER A 99 -2.35 -28.11 1.73
C SER A 99 -0.88 -28.53 1.87
N ALA A 100 -0.08 -27.71 2.55
CA ALA A 100 1.32 -28.01 2.86
C ALA A 100 1.49 -29.23 3.79
N ASN A 101 0.44 -29.63 4.52
CA ASN A 101 0.53 -30.79 5.40
C ASN A 101 0.55 -32.11 4.62
N ALA A 102 1.53 -32.98 4.94
CA ALA A 102 1.80 -34.23 4.25
C ALA A 102 0.67 -35.28 4.36
N THR A 103 -0.25 -35.13 5.32
CA THR A 103 -1.39 -36.05 5.48
C THR A 103 -2.44 -35.89 4.38
N ASN A 104 -2.42 -34.80 3.60
CA ASN A 104 -3.35 -34.60 2.50
C ASN A 104 -2.91 -35.39 1.26
N SER A 105 -3.87 -36.08 0.64
CA SER A 105 -3.66 -36.73 -0.65
C SER A 105 -3.58 -35.70 -1.79
N ALA A 106 -3.11 -36.13 -2.97
CA ALA A 106 -3.10 -35.27 -4.16
C ALA A 106 -4.53 -34.84 -4.57
N SER A 107 -5.54 -35.70 -4.36
CA SER A 107 -6.94 -35.33 -4.59
C SER A 107 -7.45 -34.27 -3.61
N ASP A 108 -7.05 -34.35 -2.34
CA ASP A 108 -7.44 -33.36 -1.32
C ASP A 108 -6.82 -32.00 -1.64
N ARG A 109 -5.53 -31.97 -2.00
CA ARG A 109 -4.85 -30.73 -2.44
C ARG A 109 -5.49 -30.12 -3.67
N LYS A 110 -5.96 -30.94 -4.62
CA LYS A 110 -6.70 -30.46 -5.79
C LYS A 110 -8.06 -29.84 -5.43
N ALA A 111 -8.76 -30.39 -4.44
CA ALA A 111 -10.01 -29.80 -3.93
C ALA A 111 -9.75 -28.46 -3.22
N ILE A 112 -8.69 -28.39 -2.39
CA ILE A 112 -8.25 -27.14 -1.76
C ILE A 112 -7.88 -26.10 -2.82
N GLN A 113 -7.14 -26.49 -3.87
CA GLN A 113 -6.79 -25.59 -4.98
C GLN A 113 -8.03 -25.04 -5.71
N ALA A 114 -9.12 -25.82 -5.81
CA ALA A 114 -10.37 -25.32 -6.38
C ALA A 114 -11.02 -24.24 -5.50
N GLU A 115 -11.01 -24.40 -4.16
CA GLU A 115 -11.46 -23.36 -3.22
C GLU A 115 -10.59 -22.11 -3.34
N VAL A 116 -9.26 -22.27 -3.36
CA VAL A 116 -8.31 -21.18 -3.57
C VAL A 116 -8.62 -20.44 -4.88
N GLY A 117 -8.84 -21.15 -6.00
CA GLY A 117 -9.17 -20.52 -7.29
C GLY A 117 -10.44 -19.67 -7.26
N GLN A 118 -11.47 -20.08 -6.50
CA GLN A 118 -12.68 -19.27 -6.31
C GLN A 118 -12.40 -18.02 -5.48
N LEU A 119 -11.62 -18.15 -4.40
CA LEU A 119 -11.22 -17.02 -3.56
C LEU A 119 -10.38 -15.99 -4.34
N LEU A 120 -9.46 -16.45 -5.20
CA LEU A 120 -8.67 -15.57 -6.07
C LEU A 120 -9.54 -14.86 -7.13
N SER A 121 -10.56 -15.55 -7.65
CA SER A 121 -11.52 -14.95 -8.58
C SER A 121 -12.35 -13.86 -7.88
N GLU A 122 -12.77 -14.11 -6.65
CA GLU A 122 -13.50 -13.13 -5.83
C GLU A 122 -12.61 -11.92 -5.49
N LEU A 123 -11.33 -12.14 -5.21
CA LEU A 123 -10.35 -11.08 -4.96
C LEU A 123 -10.20 -10.15 -6.18
N ASP A 124 -10.09 -10.72 -7.39
CA ASP A 124 -10.04 -9.96 -8.65
C ASP A 124 -11.37 -9.23 -8.91
N ARG A 125 -12.51 -9.86 -8.59
CA ARG A 125 -13.84 -9.23 -8.67
C ARG A 125 -13.94 -8.02 -7.76
N ILE A 126 -13.47 -8.09 -6.51
CA ILE A 126 -13.48 -6.95 -5.58
C ILE A 126 -12.66 -5.79 -6.16
N SER A 127 -11.45 -6.05 -6.67
CA SER A 127 -10.61 -5.04 -7.32
C SER A 127 -11.32 -4.34 -8.48
N GLN A 128 -12.00 -5.09 -9.35
CA GLN A 128 -12.67 -4.55 -10.54
C GLN A 128 -14.02 -3.88 -10.24
N THR A 129 -14.73 -4.32 -9.20
CA THR A 129 -16.09 -3.83 -8.91
C THR A 129 -16.10 -2.66 -7.93
N THR A 130 -15.06 -2.49 -7.12
CA THR A 130 -14.98 -1.38 -6.16
C THR A 130 -14.87 -0.05 -6.88
N GLU A 131 -15.93 0.74 -6.78
CA GLU A 131 -16.04 2.05 -7.43
C GLU A 131 -16.67 3.09 -6.51
N PHE A 132 -16.33 4.34 -6.74
CA PHE A 132 -16.97 5.48 -6.11
C PHE A 132 -17.36 6.49 -7.19
N ASN A 133 -18.65 6.83 -7.26
CA ASN A 133 -19.18 7.73 -8.28
C ASN A 133 -18.80 7.32 -9.73
N GLY A 134 -18.83 6.01 -10.02
CA GLY A 134 -18.49 5.42 -11.32
C GLY A 134 -16.99 5.34 -11.64
N GLN A 135 -16.11 5.79 -10.75
CA GLN A 135 -14.65 5.64 -10.91
C GLN A 135 -14.16 4.41 -10.15
N LYS A 136 -13.46 3.52 -10.84
CA LYS A 136 -12.81 2.35 -10.23
C LYS A 136 -11.68 2.82 -9.32
N LEU A 137 -11.59 2.24 -8.13
CA LEU A 137 -10.62 2.66 -7.13
C LEU A 137 -9.38 1.75 -7.10
N LEU A 138 -9.55 0.44 -7.29
CA LEU A 138 -8.54 -0.57 -6.95
C LEU A 138 -7.95 -1.31 -8.16
N ASP A 139 -8.34 -0.97 -9.39
CA ASP A 139 -7.92 -1.66 -10.63
C ASP A 139 -6.66 -1.04 -11.28
N GLY A 140 -6.11 0.00 -10.66
CA GLY A 140 -4.97 0.78 -11.15
C GLY A 140 -5.32 1.92 -12.11
N SER A 141 -6.57 2.02 -12.60
CA SER A 141 -7.00 3.11 -13.48
C SER A 141 -7.13 4.46 -12.74
N PHE A 142 -7.36 4.41 -11.42
CA PHE A 142 -7.51 5.58 -10.57
C PHE A 142 -6.23 6.45 -10.53
N GLY A 143 -5.06 5.81 -10.41
CA GLY A 143 -3.75 6.46 -10.26
C GLY A 143 -3.66 7.40 -9.05
N SER A 144 -4.07 8.65 -9.24
CA SER A 144 -4.14 9.67 -8.19
C SER A 144 -5.30 10.63 -8.43
N ALA A 145 -6.04 10.97 -7.39
CA ALA A 145 -7.08 11.99 -7.41
C ALA A 145 -6.74 13.16 -6.48
N THR A 146 -6.96 14.38 -6.96
CA THR A 146 -6.71 15.61 -6.19
C THR A 146 -8.03 16.19 -5.68
N PHE A 147 -8.14 16.34 -4.37
CA PHE A 147 -9.31 16.93 -3.72
C PHE A 147 -9.01 18.38 -3.33
N GLN A 148 -9.79 19.32 -3.85
CA GLN A 148 -9.70 20.73 -3.47
C GLN A 148 -10.36 20.93 -2.10
N VAL A 149 -9.53 21.13 -1.08
CA VAL A 149 -9.93 21.25 0.33
C VAL A 149 -9.64 22.64 0.90
N GLY A 150 -9.61 23.67 0.05
CA GLY A 150 -9.48 25.05 0.49
C GLY A 150 -10.18 26.03 -0.44
N ALA A 151 -10.32 27.27 0.02
CA ALA A 151 -11.02 28.32 -0.72
C ALA A 151 -10.18 28.91 -1.87
N ASN A 152 -8.85 28.75 -1.84
CA ASN A 152 -7.94 29.26 -2.87
C ASN A 152 -7.39 28.13 -3.75
N ALA A 153 -7.02 28.45 -4.99
CA ALA A 153 -6.45 27.48 -5.93
C ALA A 153 -5.25 26.72 -5.33
N ASN A 154 -5.14 25.43 -5.67
CA ASN A 154 -4.06 24.52 -5.29
C ASN A 154 -3.99 24.13 -3.81
N GLN A 155 -4.97 24.50 -2.99
CA GLN A 155 -5.13 23.97 -1.63
C GLN A 155 -5.76 22.57 -1.68
N THR A 156 -4.94 21.56 -2.00
CA THR A 156 -5.41 20.21 -2.32
C THR A 156 -4.82 19.13 -1.41
N ILE A 157 -5.54 18.02 -1.31
CA ILE A 157 -5.04 16.75 -0.78
C ILE A 157 -5.09 15.74 -1.93
N THR A 158 -3.95 15.12 -2.23
CA THR A 158 -3.87 14.05 -3.23
C THR A 158 -4.10 12.71 -2.56
N ALA A 159 -5.07 11.95 -3.06
CA ALA A 159 -5.29 10.55 -2.72
C ALA A 159 -4.65 9.68 -3.81
N THR A 160 -3.83 8.72 -3.40
CA THR A 160 -3.22 7.74 -4.31
C THR A 160 -3.73 6.36 -3.98
N THR A 161 -4.03 5.57 -5.01
CA THR A 161 -4.45 4.18 -4.84
C THR A 161 -3.53 3.25 -5.63
N GLY A 162 -3.14 2.14 -5.01
CA GLY A 162 -2.40 1.08 -5.68
C GLY A 162 -3.27 0.25 -6.64
N ASN A 163 -2.62 -0.49 -7.53
CA ASN A 163 -3.28 -1.49 -8.37
C ASN A 163 -3.36 -2.83 -7.62
N PHE A 164 -4.58 -3.24 -7.26
CA PHE A 164 -4.88 -4.48 -6.54
C PHE A 164 -5.55 -5.53 -7.44
N ARG A 165 -5.32 -5.47 -8.76
CA ARG A 165 -5.64 -6.61 -9.62
C ARG A 165 -4.73 -7.77 -9.28
N THR A 166 -5.26 -8.99 -9.20
CA THR A 166 -4.52 -10.18 -8.74
C THR A 166 -3.29 -10.52 -9.59
N THR A 167 -3.17 -9.93 -10.78
CA THR A 167 -2.03 -10.06 -11.71
C THR A 167 -0.88 -9.08 -11.45
N THR A 168 -1.05 -8.06 -10.60
CA THR A 168 -0.10 -6.95 -10.47
C THR A 168 0.58 -6.82 -9.12
N TYR A 169 0.17 -7.62 -8.14
CA TYR A 169 0.79 -7.67 -6.81
C TYR A 169 0.95 -9.13 -6.36
N GLY A 170 1.89 -9.34 -5.44
CA GLY A 170 2.37 -10.65 -5.01
C GLY A 170 3.80 -10.54 -4.50
N ALA A 171 4.51 -11.66 -4.47
CA ALA A 171 5.93 -11.67 -4.09
C ALA A 171 6.81 -11.51 -5.32
N GLN A 172 7.82 -10.66 -5.20
CA GLN A 172 8.94 -10.62 -6.14
C GLN A 172 9.89 -11.72 -5.71
N LEU A 173 10.07 -12.74 -6.54
CA LEU A 173 11.01 -13.83 -6.26
C LEU A 173 12.12 -13.84 -7.32
N ASN A 174 13.32 -14.19 -6.90
CA ASN A 174 14.39 -14.59 -7.79
C ASN A 174 15.03 -15.86 -7.24
N ALA A 175 15.49 -16.75 -8.12
CA ALA A 175 16.23 -17.93 -7.72
C ALA A 175 17.72 -17.73 -8.01
N SER A 176 18.58 -18.34 -7.20
CA SER A 176 19.98 -18.46 -7.55
C SER A 176 20.15 -19.23 -8.85
N LYS A 177 21.20 -18.92 -9.60
CA LYS A 177 21.60 -19.71 -10.76
C LYS A 177 21.72 -21.19 -10.38
N TYR A 178 21.27 -22.06 -11.27
CA TYR A 178 21.52 -23.49 -11.12
C TYR A 178 23.03 -23.78 -11.10
N ALA A 179 23.51 -24.29 -9.97
CA ALA A 179 24.84 -24.86 -9.84
C ALA A 179 24.75 -26.37 -10.10
N ALA A 180 25.34 -26.82 -11.21
CA ALA A 180 25.36 -28.24 -11.55
C ALA A 180 26.03 -29.04 -10.43
N ALA A 181 25.50 -30.24 -10.17
CA ALA A 181 26.15 -31.16 -9.25
C ALA A 181 27.58 -31.46 -9.76
N ASP A 182 28.54 -31.55 -8.85
CA ASP A 182 29.96 -31.69 -9.17
C ASP A 182 30.62 -32.85 -8.42
N ASP A 183 31.93 -33.02 -8.63
CA ASP A 183 32.77 -34.00 -7.94
C ASP A 183 33.38 -33.48 -6.63
N GLY A 184 32.91 -32.34 -6.12
CA GLY A 184 33.39 -31.68 -4.91
C GLY A 184 34.43 -30.58 -5.12
N THR A 185 34.66 -30.11 -6.35
CA THR A 185 35.68 -29.09 -6.68
C THR A 185 35.15 -27.68 -6.99
N GLY A 186 33.84 -27.53 -7.25
CA GLY A 186 33.19 -26.25 -7.53
C GLY A 186 33.00 -25.39 -6.27
N ASP A 187 32.78 -24.10 -6.45
CA ASP A 187 32.57 -23.18 -5.34
C ASP A 187 31.40 -22.21 -5.59
N LEU A 188 30.88 -21.63 -4.51
CA LEU A 188 29.90 -20.53 -4.53
C LEU A 188 30.58 -19.16 -4.42
N ALA A 189 31.90 -19.08 -4.59
CA ALA A 189 32.64 -17.85 -4.38
C ALA A 189 32.21 -16.78 -5.38
N GLY A 190 32.22 -15.54 -4.92
CA GLY A 190 31.89 -14.39 -5.75
C GLY A 190 31.21 -13.29 -4.95
N ASP A 191 31.37 -12.07 -5.45
CA ASP A 191 30.66 -10.92 -4.92
C ASP A 191 29.30 -10.82 -5.61
N ILE A 192 28.23 -10.74 -4.82
CA ILE A 192 26.89 -10.45 -5.32
C ILE A 192 26.51 -9.02 -4.94
N GLU A 193 25.84 -8.32 -5.83
CA GLU A 193 25.27 -7.00 -5.58
C GLU A 193 23.75 -7.10 -5.59
N ILE A 194 23.14 -6.72 -4.48
CA ILE A 194 21.69 -6.75 -4.28
C ILE A 194 21.18 -5.33 -4.40
N ALA A 195 20.48 -5.04 -5.49
CA ALA A 195 19.84 -3.77 -5.75
C ALA A 195 18.33 -3.89 -5.46
N GLY A 196 17.93 -3.50 -4.25
CA GLY A 196 16.53 -3.37 -3.84
C GLY A 196 16.20 -1.92 -3.51
N LEU A 197 15.80 -1.64 -2.25
CA LEU A 197 15.62 -0.28 -1.73
C LEU A 197 16.93 0.54 -1.76
N GLN A 198 18.03 -0.13 -1.43
CA GLN A 198 19.40 0.34 -1.59
C GLN A 198 20.22 -0.78 -2.24
N THR A 199 21.37 -0.40 -2.79
CA THR A 199 22.31 -1.36 -3.37
C THR A 199 23.38 -1.74 -2.35
N LYS A 200 23.57 -3.04 -2.13
CA LYS A 200 24.60 -3.58 -1.22
C LYS A 200 25.31 -4.79 -1.82
N ALA A 201 26.63 -4.80 -1.65
CA ALA A 201 27.46 -5.95 -2.00
C ALA A 201 27.53 -6.94 -0.83
N VAL A 202 27.53 -8.23 -1.16
CA VAL A 202 27.73 -9.36 -0.24
C VAL A 202 28.81 -10.26 -0.84
N THR A 203 29.87 -10.53 -0.07
CA THR A 203 30.98 -11.38 -0.51
C THR A 203 30.78 -12.82 -0.07
N LEU A 204 30.75 -13.74 -1.03
CA LEU A 204 30.75 -15.18 -0.82
C LEU A 204 32.15 -15.75 -1.05
N THR A 205 32.51 -16.72 -0.23
CA THR A 205 33.79 -17.41 -0.22
C THR A 205 33.61 -18.85 -0.66
N ALA A 206 34.69 -19.53 -1.06
CA ALA A 206 34.59 -20.89 -1.59
C ALA A 206 34.08 -21.94 -0.59
N THR A 207 34.09 -21.61 0.71
CA THR A 207 33.57 -22.48 1.79
C THR A 207 32.12 -22.19 2.15
N ASP A 208 31.51 -21.15 1.56
CA ASP A 208 30.11 -20.82 1.85
C ASP A 208 29.17 -21.85 1.19
N THR A 209 28.22 -22.35 1.98
CA THR A 209 27.08 -23.11 1.48
C THR A 209 25.93 -22.17 1.18
N ALA A 210 24.85 -22.68 0.57
CA ALA A 210 23.67 -21.86 0.37
C ALA A 210 23.10 -21.32 1.70
N ALA A 211 23.20 -22.09 2.78
CA ALA A 211 22.82 -21.68 4.12
C ALA A 211 23.60 -20.44 4.62
N THR A 212 24.93 -20.45 4.50
CA THR A 212 25.75 -19.32 4.95
C THR A 212 25.63 -18.11 4.03
N ALA A 213 25.44 -18.34 2.73
CA ALA A 213 25.10 -17.28 1.78
C ALA A 213 23.79 -16.60 2.15
N ALA A 214 22.72 -17.36 2.41
CA ALA A 214 21.43 -16.81 2.82
C ALA A 214 21.53 -16.03 4.14
N ALA A 215 22.32 -16.50 5.10
CA ALA A 215 22.58 -15.76 6.34
C ALA A 215 23.27 -14.41 6.09
N LYS A 216 24.29 -14.37 5.20
CA LYS A 216 24.98 -13.12 4.82
C LYS A 216 24.05 -12.14 4.11
N ILE A 217 23.17 -12.63 3.24
CA ILE A 217 22.14 -11.83 2.57
C ILE A 217 21.12 -11.30 3.57
N ASN A 218 20.64 -12.15 4.48
CA ASN A 218 19.65 -11.75 5.48
C ASN A 218 20.18 -10.70 6.47
N ALA A 219 21.51 -10.61 6.64
CA ALA A 219 22.14 -9.56 7.43
C ALA A 219 22.03 -8.15 6.81
N VAL A 220 21.76 -8.05 5.50
CA VAL A 220 21.57 -6.77 4.78
C VAL A 220 20.10 -6.50 4.40
N THR A 221 19.15 -7.33 4.86
CA THR A 221 17.71 -7.20 4.55
C THR A 221 17.13 -5.85 4.96
N GLU A 222 17.52 -5.30 6.13
CA GLU A 222 16.98 -4.01 6.59
C GLU A 222 17.31 -2.84 5.64
N GLN A 223 18.40 -2.96 4.87
CA GLN A 223 18.85 -1.92 3.94
C GLN A 223 18.32 -2.16 2.52
N THR A 224 18.32 -3.42 2.09
CA THR A 224 17.96 -3.80 0.71
C THR A 224 16.47 -4.10 0.54
N GLY A 225 15.78 -4.54 1.61
CA GLY A 225 14.41 -5.05 1.55
C GLY A 225 14.30 -6.46 0.93
N VAL A 226 15.43 -7.14 0.71
CA VAL A 226 15.49 -8.48 0.10
C VAL A 226 15.91 -9.50 1.15
N SER A 227 15.11 -10.55 1.30
CA SER A 227 15.42 -11.70 2.16
C SER A 227 15.75 -12.93 1.31
N ALA A 228 16.50 -13.88 1.86
CA ALA A 228 16.84 -15.12 1.18
C ALA A 228 16.55 -16.35 2.05
N SER A 229 16.00 -17.39 1.43
CA SER A 229 15.86 -18.72 2.02
C SER A 229 16.74 -19.72 1.26
N ALA A 230 17.52 -20.51 1.98
CA ALA A 230 18.31 -21.59 1.40
C ALA A 230 17.60 -22.93 1.56
N ARG A 231 17.73 -23.80 0.56
CA ARG A 231 17.26 -25.19 0.62
C ARG A 231 18.04 -26.04 -0.37
N ASN A 232 18.36 -27.28 0.01
CA ASN A 232 18.97 -28.23 -0.91
C ASN A 232 18.01 -29.39 -1.16
N VAL A 233 17.53 -29.50 -2.39
CA VAL A 233 16.74 -30.63 -2.86
C VAL A 233 17.53 -31.29 -3.98
N SER A 234 17.78 -32.59 -3.86
CA SER A 234 18.59 -33.34 -4.80
C SER A 234 17.95 -34.67 -5.14
N GLN A 235 18.03 -35.09 -6.40
CA GLN A 235 17.59 -36.40 -6.83
C GLN A 235 18.77 -37.36 -6.90
N LEU A 236 18.65 -38.47 -6.18
CA LEU A 236 19.58 -39.58 -6.18
C LEU A 236 19.00 -40.74 -7.01
N LYS A 237 19.74 -41.23 -8.00
CA LYS A 237 19.40 -42.45 -8.74
C LYS A 237 20.56 -43.45 -8.72
N PHE A 238 20.21 -44.73 -8.72
CA PHE A 238 21.16 -45.83 -8.76
C PHE A 238 21.18 -46.42 -10.18
N SER A 239 22.36 -46.63 -10.75
CA SER A 239 22.48 -47.10 -12.13
C SER A 239 22.12 -48.59 -12.29
N ALA A 240 22.23 -49.37 -11.21
CA ALA A 240 21.88 -50.78 -11.20
C ALA A 240 21.42 -51.26 -9.81
N ALA A 241 20.71 -52.38 -9.78
CA ALA A 241 20.47 -53.12 -8.54
C ALA A 241 21.80 -53.65 -7.97
N GLY A 242 21.96 -53.61 -6.66
CA GLY A 242 23.20 -54.01 -5.98
C GLY A 242 23.33 -53.43 -4.58
N SER A 243 24.43 -53.79 -3.92
CA SER A 243 24.79 -53.25 -2.61
C SER A 243 25.62 -51.98 -2.76
N TYR A 244 25.26 -50.95 -2.02
CA TYR A 244 25.93 -49.65 -2.01
C TYR A 244 26.35 -49.30 -0.59
N SER A 245 27.55 -48.73 -0.43
CA SER A 245 27.97 -48.08 0.81
C SER A 245 28.25 -46.62 0.46
N LEU A 246 27.49 -45.71 1.05
CA LEU A 246 27.57 -44.28 0.76
C LEU A 246 28.05 -43.53 1.99
N SER A 247 29.09 -42.72 1.86
CA SER A 247 29.47 -41.76 2.89
C SER A 247 28.78 -40.45 2.59
N VAL A 248 27.92 -39.99 3.50
CA VAL A 248 27.01 -38.85 3.28
C VAL A 248 27.37 -37.70 4.22
N ASN A 249 27.54 -36.51 3.65
CA ASN A 249 27.64 -35.26 4.38
C ASN A 249 26.49 -34.32 3.97
N GLY A 250 25.92 -33.68 4.99
CA GLY A 250 25.02 -32.52 4.90
C GLY A 250 25.42 -31.54 5.98
N ASP A 251 24.64 -31.47 7.06
CA ASP A 251 24.94 -30.64 8.23
C ASP A 251 26.18 -31.12 9.02
N ASN A 252 26.47 -32.43 8.94
CA ASN A 252 27.68 -33.06 9.46
C ASN A 252 28.89 -32.79 8.56
N THR A 253 29.39 -31.55 8.61
CA THR A 253 30.50 -31.08 7.76
C THR A 253 31.86 -31.74 8.05
N THR A 254 32.05 -32.37 9.21
CA THR A 254 33.36 -32.91 9.66
C THR A 254 33.45 -34.43 9.66
N THR A 255 32.34 -35.15 9.86
CA THR A 255 32.32 -36.63 9.90
C THR A 255 31.18 -37.15 9.04
N ALA A 256 31.50 -37.85 7.96
CA ALA A 256 30.50 -38.44 7.08
C ALA A 256 29.72 -39.56 7.78
N ALA A 257 28.41 -39.61 7.55
CA ALA A 257 27.56 -40.71 8.01
C ALA A 257 27.61 -41.83 6.96
N ASN A 258 27.81 -43.08 7.39
CA ASN A 258 27.78 -44.21 6.48
C ASN A 258 26.35 -44.71 6.30
N VAL A 259 25.93 -44.85 5.05
CA VAL A 259 24.62 -45.37 4.63
C VAL A 259 24.86 -46.61 3.78
N SER A 260 24.58 -47.77 4.35
CA SER A 260 24.66 -49.06 3.64
C SER A 260 23.28 -49.48 3.16
N ILE A 261 23.17 -49.80 1.87
CA ILE A 261 21.90 -50.01 1.16
C ILE A 261 22.01 -51.25 0.29
N ASN A 262 20.95 -52.05 0.21
CA ASN A 262 20.80 -53.05 -0.85
C ASN A 262 19.62 -52.69 -1.77
N VAL A 263 19.93 -52.18 -2.96
CA VAL A 263 18.91 -51.81 -3.96
C VAL A 263 18.54 -53.06 -4.75
N LYS A 264 17.33 -53.59 -4.54
CA LYS A 264 16.85 -54.82 -5.22
C LYS A 264 16.41 -54.56 -6.65
N SER A 265 15.84 -53.39 -6.90
CA SER A 265 15.35 -52.90 -8.19
C SER A 265 15.23 -51.37 -8.12
N ASN A 266 15.28 -50.71 -9.28
CA ASN A 266 15.09 -49.26 -9.39
C ASN A 266 13.60 -48.91 -9.51
N ASP A 267 12.79 -49.44 -8.58
CA ASP A 267 11.36 -49.17 -8.47
C ASP A 267 10.99 -48.79 -7.02
N THR A 268 9.75 -48.37 -6.82
CA THR A 268 9.19 -47.98 -5.52
C THR A 268 9.49 -48.96 -4.39
N ALA A 269 9.46 -50.28 -4.66
CA ALA A 269 9.68 -51.29 -3.63
C ALA A 269 11.17 -51.54 -3.37
N GLY A 270 12.00 -51.52 -4.42
CA GLY A 270 13.45 -51.72 -4.33
C GLY A 270 14.21 -50.55 -3.70
N LEU A 271 13.66 -49.34 -3.77
CA LEU A 271 14.24 -48.11 -3.20
C LEU A 271 13.78 -47.80 -1.76
N ALA A 272 12.80 -48.55 -1.21
CA ALA A 272 12.29 -48.30 0.14
C ALA A 272 13.37 -48.49 1.24
N GLU A 273 14.27 -49.46 1.05
CA GLU A 273 15.39 -49.70 1.97
C GLU A 273 16.38 -48.53 1.94
N ALA A 274 16.64 -47.99 0.76
CA ALA A 274 17.48 -46.81 0.57
C ALA A 274 16.88 -45.59 1.26
N VAL A 275 15.58 -45.32 1.08
CA VAL A 275 14.86 -44.22 1.77
C VAL A 275 14.98 -44.36 3.28
N LYS A 276 14.78 -45.57 3.81
CA LYS A 276 14.93 -45.83 5.25
C LYS A 276 16.36 -45.56 5.73
N ALA A 277 17.37 -46.08 5.02
CA ALA A 277 18.77 -45.96 5.43
C ALA A 277 19.23 -44.49 5.49
N PHE A 278 18.79 -43.64 4.56
CA PHE A 278 19.04 -42.20 4.64
C PHE A 278 18.30 -41.55 5.82
N ASN A 279 17.05 -41.91 6.07
CA ASN A 279 16.27 -41.36 7.18
C ASN A 279 16.80 -41.80 8.56
N ASP A 280 17.41 -42.98 8.68
CA ASP A 280 18.03 -43.45 9.93
C ASP A 280 19.25 -42.60 10.33
N VAL A 281 19.95 -41.99 9.37
CA VAL A 281 21.08 -41.04 9.60
C VAL A 281 20.68 -39.56 9.52
N SER A 282 19.38 -39.25 9.38
CA SER A 282 18.88 -37.88 9.20
C SER A 282 19.20 -36.95 10.38
N SER A 283 19.28 -37.49 11.60
CA SER A 283 19.62 -36.70 12.79
C SER A 283 21.05 -36.18 12.81
N GLN A 284 21.96 -36.83 12.06
CA GLN A 284 23.35 -36.40 11.92
C GLN A 284 23.54 -35.55 10.66
N THR A 285 22.90 -35.92 9.57
CA THR A 285 23.10 -35.30 8.25
C THR A 285 22.16 -34.12 7.97
N GLY A 286 21.04 -34.01 8.68
CA GLY A 286 19.96 -33.06 8.37
C GLY A 286 19.20 -33.40 7.09
N ILE A 287 19.51 -34.54 6.43
CA ILE A 287 18.94 -34.94 5.16
C ILE A 287 17.75 -35.87 5.41
N THR A 288 16.62 -35.51 4.82
CA THR A 288 15.43 -36.37 4.75
C THR A 288 15.28 -36.95 3.35
N ALA A 289 14.86 -38.20 3.25
CA ALA A 289 14.69 -38.90 1.99
C ALA A 289 13.22 -39.27 1.76
N LYS A 290 12.74 -39.05 0.54
CA LYS A 290 11.46 -39.56 0.02
C LYS A 290 11.64 -40.10 -1.39
N LEU A 291 10.72 -40.94 -1.85
CA LEU A 291 10.70 -41.36 -3.25
C LEU A 291 10.28 -40.20 -4.16
N ASN A 292 10.79 -40.15 -5.39
CA ASN A 292 10.31 -39.21 -6.40
C ASN A 292 8.92 -39.60 -6.94
N ALA A 293 8.30 -38.70 -7.71
CA ALA A 293 6.97 -38.92 -8.29
C ALA A 293 6.94 -40.10 -9.29
N ASP A 294 8.03 -40.31 -10.04
CA ASP A 294 8.15 -41.39 -11.03
C ASP A 294 8.46 -42.76 -10.43
N GLY A 295 8.87 -42.81 -9.16
CA GLY A 295 9.21 -44.04 -8.43
C GLY A 295 10.56 -44.67 -8.81
N ASP A 296 11.39 -43.98 -9.60
CA ASP A 296 12.69 -44.47 -10.12
C ASP A 296 13.91 -43.85 -9.40
N GLY A 297 13.70 -42.99 -8.41
CA GLY A 297 14.75 -42.30 -7.67
C GLY A 297 14.32 -41.77 -6.31
N ILE A 298 15.29 -41.25 -5.55
CA ILE A 298 15.09 -40.74 -4.20
C ILE A 298 15.34 -39.24 -4.20
N VAL A 299 14.39 -38.46 -3.70
CA VAL A 299 14.57 -37.04 -3.42
C VAL A 299 15.12 -36.90 -2.01
N LEU A 300 16.33 -36.38 -1.92
CA LEU A 300 17.00 -35.96 -0.69
C LEU A 300 16.71 -34.48 -0.46
N THR A 301 16.36 -34.11 0.76
CA THR A 301 16.07 -32.72 1.13
C THR A 301 16.79 -32.37 2.42
N ASN A 302 17.58 -31.30 2.36
CA ASN A 302 18.14 -30.62 3.51
C ASN A 302 17.52 -29.22 3.58
N GLU A 303 16.73 -28.99 4.64
CA GLU A 303 15.97 -27.74 4.83
C GLU A 303 16.85 -26.59 5.32
N ALA A 304 18.01 -26.88 5.92
CA ALA A 304 18.97 -25.85 6.29
C ALA A 304 19.69 -25.25 5.07
N GLY A 305 19.68 -25.93 3.93
CA GLY A 305 20.37 -25.51 2.71
C GLY A 305 21.86 -25.83 2.72
N ALA A 306 22.30 -26.82 3.51
CA ALA A 306 23.65 -27.35 3.42
C ALA A 306 23.85 -28.13 2.11
N ASP A 307 25.09 -28.21 1.64
CA ASP A 307 25.44 -29.03 0.46
C ASP A 307 25.26 -30.52 0.79
N ILE A 308 24.69 -31.28 -0.15
CA ILE A 308 24.56 -32.73 -0.02
C ILE A 308 25.72 -33.36 -0.78
N LYS A 309 26.67 -33.95 -0.05
CA LYS A 309 27.82 -34.64 -0.61
C LYS A 309 27.70 -36.14 -0.34
N ILE A 310 27.87 -36.93 -1.38
CA ILE A 310 27.78 -38.39 -1.36
C ILE A 310 29.04 -38.96 -1.99
N GLU A 311 29.79 -39.74 -1.22
CA GLU A 311 30.88 -40.55 -1.72
C GLU A 311 30.42 -42.00 -1.85
N ASN A 312 30.58 -42.58 -3.05
CA ASN A 312 30.26 -43.97 -3.29
C ASN A 312 31.43 -44.86 -2.83
N ALA A 313 31.40 -45.26 -1.56
CA ALA A 313 32.39 -46.16 -0.96
C ALA A 313 32.15 -47.64 -1.31
N ALA A 314 31.25 -47.96 -2.25
CA ALA A 314 31.02 -49.33 -2.69
C ALA A 314 32.25 -49.88 -3.45
N THR A 315 32.68 -51.09 -3.08
CA THR A 315 33.74 -51.84 -3.78
C THR A 315 33.20 -52.74 -4.90
N SER A 316 31.88 -52.97 -4.91
CA SER A 316 31.15 -53.70 -5.95
C SER A 316 29.71 -53.19 -5.96
N GLY A 317 29.29 -52.56 -7.06
CA GLY A 317 28.01 -51.84 -7.20
C GLY A 317 28.03 -50.97 -8.47
N GLY A 318 26.86 -50.52 -8.93
CA GLY A 318 26.77 -49.58 -10.06
C GLY A 318 27.17 -48.16 -9.67
N ASP A 319 27.11 -47.24 -10.61
CA ASP A 319 27.32 -45.81 -10.33
C ASP A 319 26.08 -45.21 -9.65
N VAL A 320 26.30 -44.20 -8.81
CA VAL A 320 25.24 -43.40 -8.21
C VAL A 320 25.23 -42.04 -8.88
N THR A 321 24.07 -41.53 -9.25
CA THR A 321 23.92 -40.20 -9.85
C THR A 321 23.18 -39.28 -8.91
N LEU A 322 23.68 -38.06 -8.76
CA LEU A 322 23.11 -37.01 -7.92
C LEU A 322 22.86 -35.77 -8.78
N ALA A 323 21.61 -35.34 -8.88
CA ALA A 323 21.23 -34.12 -9.58
C ALA A 323 20.67 -33.10 -8.58
N GLY A 324 21.21 -31.88 -8.57
CA GLY A 324 20.65 -30.77 -7.81
C GLY A 324 19.36 -30.23 -8.45
N GLN A 325 18.49 -29.65 -7.63
CA GLN A 325 17.30 -28.96 -8.11
C GLN A 325 17.67 -27.72 -8.93
N ASP A 326 17.03 -27.57 -10.08
CA ASP A 326 17.00 -26.32 -10.84
C ASP A 326 15.76 -25.53 -10.45
N LEU A 327 15.94 -24.55 -9.56
CA LEU A 327 14.87 -23.70 -9.08
C LEU A 327 14.39 -22.70 -10.15
N GLU A 328 15.23 -22.35 -11.13
CA GLU A 328 14.86 -21.46 -12.24
C GLU A 328 13.96 -22.17 -13.26
N ALA A 329 14.22 -23.46 -13.50
CA ALA A 329 13.42 -24.31 -14.38
C ALA A 329 12.25 -25.01 -13.66
N THR A 330 12.11 -24.85 -12.34
CA THR A 330 10.97 -25.39 -11.58
C THR A 330 9.68 -24.72 -12.08
N ASN A 331 8.79 -25.52 -12.67
CA ASN A 331 7.56 -25.07 -13.31
C ASN A 331 6.65 -24.28 -12.35
N THR A 332 5.76 -23.45 -12.90
CA THR A 332 4.75 -22.68 -12.14
C THR A 332 3.89 -23.55 -11.20
N ASN A 333 3.73 -24.84 -11.52
CA ASN A 333 2.96 -25.83 -10.76
C ASN A 333 3.69 -26.41 -9.52
N GLY A 334 4.93 -25.98 -9.26
CA GLY A 334 5.72 -26.45 -8.11
C GLY A 334 6.24 -27.89 -8.24
N GLU A 335 6.30 -28.43 -9.46
CA GLU A 335 6.99 -29.69 -9.74
C GLU A 335 8.50 -29.47 -9.73
N LEU A 336 9.21 -30.28 -8.94
CA LEU A 336 10.67 -30.22 -8.81
C LEU A 336 11.33 -30.58 -10.15
N SER A 337 12.13 -29.67 -10.67
CA SER A 337 13.01 -29.92 -11.82
C SER A 337 14.44 -30.16 -11.35
N PHE A 338 15.12 -31.12 -11.97
CA PHE A 338 16.51 -31.46 -11.66
C PHE A 338 17.37 -31.25 -12.91
N GLY A 339 18.54 -30.63 -12.71
CA GLY A 339 19.48 -30.36 -13.81
C GLY A 339 20.42 -31.52 -14.11
N ALA A 340 21.62 -31.21 -14.58
CA ALA A 340 22.64 -32.21 -14.90
C ALA A 340 23.09 -32.99 -13.65
N ALA A 341 23.13 -34.32 -13.76
CA ALA A 341 23.55 -35.19 -12.67
C ALA A 341 25.07 -35.38 -12.64
N ALA A 342 25.67 -35.29 -11.45
CA ALA A 342 27.02 -35.78 -11.19
C ALA A 342 27.01 -37.29 -10.97
N THR A 343 28.01 -37.98 -11.50
CA THR A 343 28.12 -39.44 -11.36
C THR A 343 29.22 -39.78 -10.36
N ALA A 344 28.83 -40.42 -9.25
CA ALA A 344 29.72 -41.03 -8.27
C ALA A 344 29.94 -42.51 -8.59
N ALA A 345 30.98 -42.78 -9.40
CA ALA A 345 31.53 -44.13 -9.55
C ALA A 345 32.16 -44.64 -8.24
N ALA A 346 32.56 -45.91 -8.19
CA ALA A 346 33.21 -46.48 -7.01
C ALA A 346 34.46 -45.67 -6.58
N GLY A 347 34.46 -45.20 -5.33
CA GLY A 347 35.48 -44.33 -4.73
C GLY A 347 35.39 -42.86 -5.13
N ALA A 348 34.40 -42.46 -5.94
CA ALA A 348 34.18 -41.08 -6.35
C ALA A 348 33.09 -40.40 -5.51
N THR A 349 33.11 -39.07 -5.52
CA THR A 349 32.14 -38.22 -4.83
C THR A 349 31.24 -37.52 -5.85
N ALA A 350 29.96 -37.38 -5.53
CA ALA A 350 29.07 -36.40 -6.12
C ALA A 350 28.58 -35.43 -5.04
N ARG A 351 28.56 -34.14 -5.32
CA ARG A 351 28.00 -33.11 -4.44
C ARG A 351 26.96 -32.29 -5.20
N SER A 352 25.88 -32.00 -4.50
CA SER A 352 24.84 -31.09 -4.95
C SER A 352 24.81 -29.86 -4.06
N PHE A 353 24.81 -28.69 -4.69
CA PHE A 353 24.76 -27.40 -4.03
C PHE A 353 23.34 -27.06 -3.58
N GLY A 354 23.23 -26.35 -2.45
CA GLY A 354 21.97 -25.74 -2.07
C GLY A 354 21.54 -24.63 -3.05
N THR A 355 20.23 -24.43 -3.18
CA THR A 355 19.64 -23.31 -3.92
C THR A 355 19.25 -22.19 -2.97
N LEU A 356 19.31 -20.94 -3.44
CA LEU A 356 18.74 -19.79 -2.75
C LEU A 356 17.52 -19.28 -3.49
N GLU A 357 16.46 -18.99 -2.74
CA GLU A 357 15.33 -18.20 -3.21
C GLU A 357 15.33 -16.85 -2.50
N PHE A 358 15.39 -15.79 -3.28
CA PHE A 358 15.33 -14.41 -2.83
C PHE A 358 13.89 -13.92 -2.90
N SER A 359 13.45 -13.15 -1.91
CA SER A 359 12.09 -12.64 -1.85
C SER A 359 12.02 -11.21 -1.32
N SER A 360 11.12 -10.43 -1.91
CA SER A 360 10.78 -9.07 -1.49
C SER A 360 9.33 -8.72 -1.88
N ASP A 361 8.75 -7.72 -1.22
CA ASP A 361 7.49 -7.09 -1.62
C ASP A 361 7.68 -6.02 -2.72
N LYS A 362 8.93 -5.65 -3.01
CA LYS A 362 9.32 -4.66 -4.03
C LYS A 362 10.22 -5.29 -5.09
N GLY A 363 10.25 -4.68 -6.28
CA GLY A 363 11.16 -5.11 -7.34
C GLY A 363 12.61 -4.96 -6.89
N PHE A 364 13.41 -5.98 -7.17
CA PHE A 364 14.85 -5.99 -6.90
C PHE A 364 15.59 -6.67 -8.04
N SER A 365 16.90 -6.50 -8.07
CA SER A 365 17.79 -7.27 -8.94
C SER A 365 19.03 -7.72 -8.17
N ILE A 366 19.57 -8.84 -8.60
CA ILE A 366 20.80 -9.42 -8.08
C ILE A 366 21.74 -9.50 -9.26
N THR A 367 22.83 -8.76 -9.17
CA THR A 367 23.87 -8.70 -10.19
C THR A 367 25.18 -9.21 -9.61
N ASP A 368 26.11 -9.52 -10.50
CA ASP A 368 27.48 -9.81 -10.12
C ASP A 368 28.16 -8.51 -9.66
N GLY A 369 28.89 -8.57 -8.54
CA GLY A 369 29.52 -7.41 -7.89
C GLY A 369 30.79 -6.89 -8.57
N GLY A 370 31.06 -7.30 -9.82
CA GLY A 370 32.19 -6.82 -10.63
C GLY A 370 33.50 -7.59 -10.47
N GLY A 371 33.45 -8.89 -10.14
CA GLY A 371 34.62 -9.78 -9.93
C GLY A 371 34.69 -10.97 -10.92
N THR A 372 35.33 -12.06 -10.49
CA THR A 372 35.16 -13.37 -11.15
C THR A 372 33.70 -13.77 -10.96
N GLY A 373 32.93 -13.86 -12.04
CA GLY A 373 31.46 -13.97 -11.97
C GLY A 373 30.95 -14.98 -10.95
N SER A 374 30.07 -14.53 -10.05
CA SER A 374 29.50 -15.37 -9.00
C SER A 374 28.68 -16.54 -9.56
N ALA A 375 28.92 -17.74 -9.05
CA ALA A 375 28.16 -18.95 -9.39
C ALA A 375 26.66 -18.87 -8.99
N LEU A 376 26.28 -17.88 -8.19
CA LEU A 376 24.93 -17.71 -7.64
C LEU A 376 24.04 -16.76 -8.47
N VAL A 377 24.62 -15.93 -9.33
CA VAL A 377 23.90 -14.91 -10.10
C VAL A 377 23.31 -15.53 -11.37
N SER A 378 21.98 -15.58 -11.44
CA SER A 378 21.22 -16.03 -12.61
C SER A 378 21.49 -15.15 -13.84
N THR A 379 21.31 -15.70 -15.05
CA THR A 379 21.26 -14.90 -16.28
C THR A 379 20.13 -13.87 -16.27
N THR A 380 19.10 -14.07 -15.45
CA THR A 380 18.02 -13.13 -15.20
C THR A 380 18.27 -12.40 -13.89
N ALA A 381 18.99 -11.27 -13.97
CA ALA A 381 19.34 -10.48 -12.79
C ALA A 381 18.13 -9.90 -12.04
N ALA A 382 17.03 -9.59 -12.75
CA ALA A 382 15.84 -8.98 -12.15
C ALA A 382 14.89 -10.02 -11.54
N ALA A 383 14.30 -9.69 -10.40
CA ALA A 383 13.25 -10.49 -9.79
C ALA A 383 12.00 -10.57 -10.67
N LYS A 384 11.34 -11.72 -10.65
CA LYS A 384 10.06 -11.95 -11.33
C LYS A 384 8.92 -11.81 -10.33
N LEU A 385 7.87 -11.10 -10.73
CA LEU A 385 6.63 -11.06 -9.97
C LEU A 385 5.93 -12.42 -10.07
N ASN A 386 5.78 -13.10 -8.94
CA ASN A 386 4.82 -14.19 -8.79
C ASN A 386 3.53 -13.60 -8.23
N ALA A 387 2.57 -13.42 -9.14
CA ALA A 387 1.35 -12.70 -8.85
C ALA A 387 0.36 -13.58 -8.07
N VAL A 388 -0.57 -12.93 -7.37
CA VAL A 388 -1.58 -13.60 -6.54
C VAL A 388 -2.48 -14.53 -7.35
N ASN A 389 -2.73 -14.25 -8.63
CA ASN A 389 -3.50 -15.13 -9.52
C ASN A 389 -2.77 -16.42 -9.93
N GLU A 390 -1.45 -16.50 -9.72
CA GLU A 390 -0.62 -17.67 -10.06
C GLU A 390 -0.44 -18.62 -8.87
N ILE A 391 -1.14 -18.39 -7.75
CA ILE A 391 -1.06 -19.25 -6.58
C ILE A 391 -1.58 -20.67 -6.91
N ASP A 392 -0.70 -21.66 -6.74
CA ASP A 392 -1.00 -23.08 -6.86
C ASP A 392 -0.56 -23.83 -5.60
N VAL A 393 -1.54 -24.41 -4.88
CA VAL A 393 -1.32 -25.20 -3.67
C VAL A 393 -1.47 -26.71 -3.92
N SER A 394 -1.51 -27.16 -5.17
CA SER A 394 -1.68 -28.59 -5.51
C SER A 394 -0.48 -29.47 -5.08
N THR A 395 0.69 -28.84 -4.87
CA THR A 395 1.92 -29.47 -4.39
C THR A 395 2.36 -28.87 -3.04
N VAL A 396 3.18 -29.60 -2.28
CA VAL A 396 3.72 -29.11 -1.00
C VAL A 396 4.63 -27.90 -1.23
N ASP A 397 5.49 -27.97 -2.26
CA ASP A 397 6.38 -26.87 -2.63
C ASP A 397 5.62 -25.68 -3.23
N GLY A 398 4.55 -25.92 -4.00
CA GLY A 398 3.62 -24.87 -4.43
C GLY A 398 2.95 -24.17 -3.24
N SER A 399 2.56 -24.93 -2.22
CA SER A 399 1.95 -24.39 -1.01
C SER A 399 2.90 -23.50 -0.20
N THR A 400 4.18 -23.86 -0.08
CA THR A 400 5.17 -22.99 0.62
C THR A 400 5.47 -21.73 -0.18
N LYS A 401 5.51 -21.80 -1.52
CA LYS A 401 5.62 -20.64 -2.40
C LYS A 401 4.38 -19.74 -2.31
N ALA A 402 3.18 -20.33 -2.26
CA ALA A 402 1.92 -19.62 -2.06
C ALA A 402 1.95 -18.79 -0.77
N LEU A 403 2.47 -19.34 0.34
CA LEU A 403 2.60 -18.59 1.59
C LEU A 403 3.44 -17.32 1.43
N LYS A 404 4.57 -17.38 0.70
CA LYS A 404 5.39 -16.19 0.43
C LYS A 404 4.64 -15.15 -0.40
N ILE A 405 3.92 -15.58 -1.44
CA ILE A 405 3.09 -14.69 -2.28
C ILE A 405 1.99 -14.02 -1.43
N ILE A 406 1.33 -14.79 -0.57
CA ILE A 406 0.23 -14.30 0.28
C ILE A 406 0.74 -13.35 1.35
N ASP A 407 1.87 -13.63 2.00
CA ASP A 407 2.45 -12.75 3.01
C ASP A 407 2.87 -11.40 2.38
N ALA A 408 3.47 -11.41 1.18
CA ALA A 408 3.75 -10.18 0.42
C ALA A 408 2.47 -9.45 0.00
N ALA A 409 1.44 -10.17 -0.44
CA ALA A 409 0.15 -9.60 -0.81
C ALA A 409 -0.58 -8.95 0.38
N LEU A 410 -0.56 -9.61 1.55
CA LEU A 410 -1.10 -9.08 2.81
C LEU A 410 -0.34 -7.82 3.24
N ALA A 411 0.99 -7.80 3.11
CA ALA A 411 1.79 -6.61 3.39
C ALA A 411 1.40 -5.44 2.47
N ALA A 412 1.23 -5.68 1.18
CA ALA A 412 0.77 -4.67 0.21
C ALA A 412 -0.63 -4.12 0.56
N VAL A 413 -1.59 -5.00 0.88
CA VAL A 413 -2.93 -4.61 1.32
C VAL A 413 -2.85 -3.78 2.59
N ASN A 414 -2.15 -4.24 3.63
CA ASN A 414 -2.04 -3.52 4.90
C ASN A 414 -1.35 -2.15 4.74
N SER A 415 -0.34 -2.03 3.88
CA SER A 415 0.33 -0.77 3.58
C SER A 415 -0.61 0.25 2.93
N GLN A 416 -1.42 -0.18 1.95
CA GLN A 416 -2.42 0.69 1.34
C GLN A 416 -3.52 1.07 2.33
N ARG A 417 -3.96 0.13 3.16
CA ARG A 417 -4.96 0.39 4.21
C ARG A 417 -4.47 1.44 5.23
N ALA A 418 -3.20 1.32 5.65
CA ALA A 418 -2.56 2.32 6.49
C ALA A 418 -2.50 3.70 5.80
N SER A 419 -2.23 3.72 4.49
CA SER A 419 -2.21 4.96 3.69
C SER A 419 -3.60 5.61 3.62
N PHE A 420 -4.67 4.83 3.44
CA PHE A 420 -6.04 5.33 3.50
C PHE A 420 -6.46 5.78 4.89
N GLY A 421 -6.02 5.11 5.96
CA GLY A 421 -6.21 5.56 7.34
C GLY A 421 -5.56 6.92 7.59
N ALA A 422 -4.30 7.09 7.18
CA ALA A 422 -3.60 8.37 7.27
C ALA A 422 -4.29 9.48 6.46
N LEU A 423 -4.80 9.14 5.27
CA LEU A 423 -5.56 10.05 4.42
C LEU A 423 -6.87 10.50 5.08
N GLN A 424 -7.61 9.57 5.70
CA GLN A 424 -8.83 9.88 6.46
C GLN A 424 -8.53 10.86 7.61
N SER A 425 -7.52 10.59 8.44
CA SER A 425 -7.14 11.50 9.54
C SER A 425 -6.71 12.88 9.03
N ARG A 426 -6.04 12.93 7.86
CA ARG A 426 -5.67 14.20 7.23
C ARG A 426 -6.89 14.98 6.75
N PHE A 427 -7.88 14.32 6.14
CA PHE A 427 -9.14 14.96 5.75
C PHE A 427 -9.95 15.42 6.95
N GLU A 428 -10.08 14.62 8.00
CA GLU A 428 -10.79 15.00 9.24
C GLU A 428 -10.16 16.23 9.89
N THR A 429 -8.82 16.27 9.98
CA THR A 429 -8.10 17.43 10.50
C THR A 429 -8.32 18.66 9.62
N ALA A 430 -8.31 18.49 8.29
CA ALA A 430 -8.60 19.57 7.36
C ALA A 430 -10.04 20.09 7.54
N VAL A 431 -11.04 19.21 7.65
CA VAL A 431 -12.44 19.57 7.88
C VAL A 431 -12.60 20.41 9.14
N ASN A 432 -12.02 19.97 10.27
CA ASN A 432 -12.10 20.70 11.53
C ASN A 432 -11.49 22.11 11.40
N ASN A 433 -10.31 22.24 10.77
CA ASN A 433 -9.68 23.53 10.55
C ASN A 433 -10.50 24.44 9.62
N LEU A 434 -11.05 23.88 8.54
CA LEU A 434 -11.90 24.63 7.60
C LEU A 434 -13.18 25.14 8.26
N GLN A 435 -13.80 24.34 9.14
CA GLN A 435 -14.98 24.73 9.91
C GLN A 435 -14.65 25.89 10.86
N THR A 436 -13.56 25.78 11.64
CA THR A 436 -13.11 26.89 12.50
C THR A 436 -12.76 28.14 11.70
N SER A 437 -12.14 28.00 10.53
CA SER A 437 -11.86 29.13 9.65
C SER A 437 -13.15 29.78 9.12
N SER A 438 -14.12 28.97 8.69
CA SER A 438 -15.43 29.41 8.20
C SER A 438 -16.22 30.15 9.29
N GLU A 439 -16.17 29.66 10.54
CA GLU A 439 -16.79 30.30 11.70
C GLU A 439 -16.15 31.66 12.01
N ASN A 440 -14.82 31.72 12.09
CA ASN A 440 -14.09 32.97 12.34
C ASN A 440 -14.29 34.01 11.23
N MET A 441 -14.34 33.56 9.97
CA MET A 441 -14.64 34.44 8.83
C MET A 441 -16.09 34.92 8.87
N SER A 442 -17.03 34.07 9.27
CA SER A 442 -18.44 34.43 9.43
C SER A 442 -18.63 35.46 10.54
N ALA A 443 -17.97 35.28 11.69
CA ALA A 443 -17.96 36.27 12.77
C ALA A 443 -17.33 37.60 12.34
N SER A 444 -16.23 37.54 11.58
CA SER A 444 -15.56 38.75 11.05
C SER A 444 -16.42 39.48 10.02
N ARG A 445 -17.13 38.74 9.16
CA ARG A 445 -18.11 39.31 8.22
C ARG A 445 -19.26 39.96 8.98
N GLY A 446 -19.81 39.30 10.00
CA GLY A 446 -20.90 39.84 10.81
C GLY A 446 -20.54 41.18 11.47
N ARG A 447 -19.33 41.30 12.05
CA ARG A 447 -18.83 42.58 12.60
C ARG A 447 -18.77 43.72 11.57
N ILE A 448 -18.61 43.41 10.28
CA ILE A 448 -18.55 44.40 9.21
C ILE A 448 -19.96 44.71 8.69
N GLN A 449 -20.77 43.69 8.46
CA GLN A 449 -22.00 43.81 7.69
C GLN A 449 -23.25 43.95 8.55
N ASP A 450 -23.31 43.34 9.74
CA ASP A 450 -24.51 43.27 10.56
C ASP A 450 -24.75 44.59 11.30
N ALA A 451 -26.02 44.95 11.49
CA ALA A 451 -26.42 46.12 12.26
C ALA A 451 -26.58 45.76 13.74
N ASP A 452 -26.10 46.63 14.63
CA ASP A 452 -26.41 46.56 16.05
C ASP A 452 -27.81 47.13 16.28
N PHE A 453 -28.78 46.25 16.54
CA PHE A 453 -30.18 46.57 16.81
C PHE A 453 -30.37 47.60 17.92
N ALA A 454 -29.56 47.58 18.97
CA ALA A 454 -29.69 48.53 20.08
C ALA A 454 -29.36 49.95 19.60
N SER A 455 -28.26 50.09 18.85
CA SER A 455 -27.84 51.37 18.28
C SER A 455 -28.82 51.89 17.22
N GLU A 456 -29.32 51.01 16.35
CA GLU A 456 -30.21 51.41 15.24
C GLU A 456 -31.61 51.77 15.74
N THR A 457 -32.11 51.09 16.79
CA THR A 457 -33.38 51.45 17.44
C THR A 457 -33.29 52.81 18.14
N ALA A 458 -32.15 53.12 18.77
CA ALA A 458 -31.91 54.43 19.36
C ALA A 458 -31.85 55.54 18.29
N ASN A 459 -31.20 55.27 17.15
CA ASN A 459 -31.16 56.19 16.01
C ASN A 459 -32.54 56.37 15.36
N LEU A 460 -33.32 55.30 15.23
CA LEU A 460 -34.70 55.35 14.74
C LEU A 460 -35.57 56.23 15.64
N SER A 461 -35.54 56.02 16.96
CA SER A 461 -36.28 56.84 17.92
C SER A 461 -35.85 58.31 17.87
N ARG A 462 -34.54 58.59 17.83
CA ARG A 462 -34.01 59.96 17.67
C ARG A 462 -34.50 60.62 16.38
N THR A 463 -34.45 59.92 15.25
CA THR A 463 -34.86 60.46 13.94
C THR A 463 -36.36 60.66 13.82
N GLN A 464 -37.18 59.80 14.43
CA GLN A 464 -38.63 60.00 14.56
C GLN A 464 -38.96 61.26 15.38
N ILE A 465 -38.29 61.47 16.52
CA ILE A 465 -38.47 62.69 17.33
C ILE A 465 -38.03 63.94 16.56
N LEU A 466 -36.89 63.88 15.85
CA LEU A 466 -36.41 64.99 15.01
C LEU A 466 -37.33 65.28 13.82
N GLN A 467 -37.99 64.26 13.26
CA GLN A 467 -38.97 64.44 12.20
C GLN A 467 -40.22 65.16 12.74
N GLN A 468 -40.73 64.76 13.90
CA GLN A 468 -41.86 65.42 14.58
C GLN A 468 -41.53 66.87 14.98
N ALA A 469 -40.32 67.11 15.50
CA ALA A 469 -39.86 68.47 15.81
C ALA A 469 -39.64 69.31 14.53
N GLY A 470 -39.12 68.71 13.47
CA GLY A 470 -38.89 69.36 12.19
C GLY A 470 -40.19 69.79 11.50
N THR A 471 -41.24 68.97 11.54
CA THR A 471 -42.56 69.35 10.99
C THR A 471 -43.18 70.50 11.79
N ALA A 472 -43.07 70.48 13.13
CA ALA A 472 -43.50 71.58 13.99
C ALA A 472 -42.72 72.88 13.72
N MET A 473 -41.41 72.80 13.52
CA MET A 473 -40.56 73.97 13.21
C MET A 473 -40.82 74.53 11.81
N VAL A 474 -41.09 73.69 10.80
CA VAL A 474 -41.52 74.15 9.48
C VAL A 474 -42.87 74.85 9.57
N ALA A 475 -43.81 74.32 10.35
CA ALA A 475 -45.10 74.96 10.60
C ALA A 475 -44.94 76.34 11.26
N GLN A 476 -44.08 76.45 12.29
CA GLN A 476 -43.76 77.72 12.95
C GLN A 476 -43.02 78.70 12.03
N ALA A 477 -42.04 78.24 11.25
CA ALA A 477 -41.27 79.05 10.32
C ALA A 477 -42.15 79.63 9.19
N ASN A 478 -43.21 78.92 8.80
CA ASN A 478 -44.20 79.41 7.83
C ASN A 478 -45.16 80.46 8.40
N GLN A 479 -45.27 80.59 9.72
CA GLN A 479 -46.10 81.61 10.39
C GLN A 479 -45.35 82.93 10.63
N LEU A 480 -44.01 82.93 10.69
CA LEU A 480 -43.20 84.14 10.89
C LEU A 480 -43.54 85.32 9.93
N PRO A 481 -43.78 85.10 8.62
CA PRO A 481 -44.19 86.18 7.71
C PRO A 481 -45.53 86.85 8.08
N GLN A 482 -46.41 86.17 8.83
CA GLN A 482 -47.68 86.73 9.30
C GLN A 482 -47.49 87.80 10.39
N GLY A 483 -46.39 87.76 11.15
CA GLY A 483 -46.03 88.81 12.11
C GLY A 483 -45.65 90.15 11.47
N VAL A 484 -45.34 90.16 10.17
CA VAL A 484 -45.10 91.40 9.41
C VAL A 484 -46.43 92.05 8.99
N LEU A 485 -47.48 91.25 8.74
CA LEU A 485 -48.83 91.76 8.47
C LEU A 485 -49.43 92.47 9.69
N SER A 486 -49.06 92.12 10.93
CA SER A 486 -49.51 92.85 12.12
C SER A 486 -48.81 94.19 12.33
N LEU A 487 -47.67 94.45 11.68
CA LEU A 487 -46.98 95.75 11.68
C LEU A 487 -47.51 96.71 10.60
N LEU A 488 -48.30 96.19 9.65
CA LEU A 488 -48.93 96.93 8.55
C LEU A 488 -50.42 97.22 8.80
N ARG A 489 -50.94 96.88 9.98
CA ARG A 489 -52.33 97.15 10.40
C ARG A 489 -52.45 98.36 11.30
#